data_AF-A0A0K8PG83-F1
#
_entry.id   AF-A0A0K8PG83-F1
#
_cell.length_a   1.000
_cell.length_b   1.000
_cell.length_c   1.000
_cell.angle_alpha   90.00
_cell.angle_beta   90.00
_cell.angle_gamma   90.00
#
_symmetry.space_group_name_H-M   'P 1'
#
loop_
_entity.id
_entity.type
_entity.pdbx_description
1 polymer ?
#
loop_
_entity_poly.entity_id
_entity_poly.type
_entity_poly.pdbx_seq_one_letter_code
_entity_poly.pdbx_strand_id
1 'polypeptide(L)'
;MGNACYKITRPNGERITAGYGVETVCEEEGCNEQIDRGLAYLCGNEPGGDEYGCGGYYCAHHLYLGSGAPVSEGLCKRCDKRWEEQHQEREELYAETSG
;
A
#
# COMPACT_ATOMS: atom_id res chain seq x y z
N MET A 1 -14.62 -18.73 14.16
CA MET A 1 -14.58 -17.95 12.91
C MET A 1 -13.12 -17.88 12.50
N GLY A 2 -12.73 -18.51 11.39
CA GLY A 2 -11.33 -18.61 11.00
C GLY A 2 -10.86 -17.30 10.40
N ASN A 3 -9.91 -16.64 11.06
CA ASN A 3 -9.21 -15.52 10.45
C ASN A 3 -8.47 -16.06 9.22
N ALA A 4 -8.70 -15.46 8.05
CA ALA A 4 -8.06 -15.87 6.81
C ALA A 4 -6.58 -15.46 6.86
N CYS A 5 -5.74 -16.33 7.41
CA CYS A 5 -4.30 -16.21 7.33
C CYS A 5 -3.78 -16.97 6.10
N TYR A 6 -2.83 -16.39 5.38
CA TYR A 6 -2.20 -16.99 4.21
C TYR A 6 -0.71 -16.64 4.17
N LYS A 7 0.07 -17.45 3.46
CA LYS A 7 1.51 -17.27 3.32
C LYS A 7 1.81 -16.60 1.99
N ILE A 8 2.60 -15.55 2.04
CA ILE A 8 3.08 -14.84 0.85
C ILE A 8 4.60 -14.88 0.79
N THR A 9 5.14 -14.89 -0.43
CA THR A 9 6.56 -14.74 -0.68
C THR A 9 6.77 -13.41 -1.36
N ARG A 10 7.48 -12.49 -0.69
CA ARG A 10 7.81 -11.18 -1.23
C ARG A 10 8.90 -11.30 -2.32
N PRO A 11 9.03 -10.30 -3.22
CA PRO A 11 10.06 -10.28 -4.26
C PRO A 11 11.50 -10.37 -3.73
N ASN A 12 11.75 -9.94 -2.49
CA ASN A 12 13.05 -10.10 -1.81
C ASN A 12 13.34 -11.54 -1.34
N GLY A 13 12.42 -12.49 -1.57
CA GLY A 13 12.50 -13.89 -1.13
C GLY A 13 12.00 -14.13 0.30
N GLU A 14 11.56 -13.09 1.01
CA GLU A 14 11.04 -13.19 2.37
C GLU A 14 9.66 -13.86 2.38
N ARG A 15 9.46 -14.81 3.29
CA ARG A 15 8.16 -15.46 3.50
C ARG A 15 7.50 -14.88 4.73
N ILE A 16 6.33 -14.28 4.55
CA ILE A 16 5.55 -13.73 5.66
C ILE A 16 4.16 -14.36 5.71
N THR A 17 3.55 -14.31 6.90
CA THR A 17 2.14 -14.66 7.09
C THR A 17 1.34 -13.36 7.09
N ALA A 18 0.32 -13.28 6.25
CA ALA A 18 -0.58 -12.14 6.15
C ALA A 18 -2.01 -12.57 6.51
N GLY A 19 -2.86 -11.60 6.83
CA GLY A 19 -4.25 -11.84 7.19
C GLY A 19 -4.71 -11.00 8.39
N TYR A 20 -6.03 -10.91 8.53
CA TYR A 20 -6.66 -10.20 9.64
C TYR A 20 -6.24 -10.79 10.99
N GLY A 21 -5.80 -9.92 11.90
CA GLY A 21 -5.33 -10.31 13.22
C GLY A 21 -3.95 -10.98 13.24
N VAL A 22 -3.21 -10.96 12.13
CA VAL A 22 -1.79 -11.32 12.14
C VAL A 22 -0.99 -10.09 12.54
N GLU A 23 -0.68 -9.99 13.83
CA GLU A 23 0.00 -8.85 14.44
C GLU A 23 1.34 -8.54 13.77
N THR A 24 1.58 -7.24 13.56
CA THR A 24 2.86 -6.71 13.10
C THR A 24 3.04 -5.27 13.56
N VAL A 25 4.17 -4.69 13.17
CA VAL A 25 4.48 -3.29 13.39
C VAL A 25 4.53 -2.62 12.02
N CYS A 26 4.11 -1.36 11.95
CA CYS A 26 4.23 -0.55 10.74
C CYS A 26 5.64 -0.65 10.15
N GLU A 27 5.75 -0.94 8.85
CA GLU A 27 7.04 -1.13 8.16
C GLU A 27 7.68 0.20 7.70
N GLU A 28 7.24 1.32 8.27
CA GLU A 28 7.88 2.61 8.06
C GLU A 28 9.05 2.78 9.03
N GLU A 29 10.18 3.26 8.53
CA GLU A 29 11.39 3.42 9.35
C GLU A 29 11.13 4.36 10.53
N GLY A 30 11.32 3.85 11.75
CA GLY A 30 11.11 4.61 12.99
C GLY A 30 9.67 4.63 13.51
N CYS A 31 8.71 3.99 12.83
CA CYS A 31 7.36 3.80 13.35
C CYS A 31 7.28 2.52 14.21
N ASN A 32 6.60 2.62 15.36
CA ASN A 32 6.39 1.49 16.28
C ASN A 32 4.89 1.20 16.52
N GLU A 33 4.03 1.72 15.64
CA GLU A 33 2.58 1.52 15.74
C GLU A 33 2.25 0.04 15.52
N GLN A 34 1.45 -0.53 16.41
CA GLN A 34 0.99 -1.91 16.27
C GLN A 34 -0.23 -1.97 15.36
N ILE A 35 -0.16 -2.89 14.39
CA ILE A 35 -1.18 -3.11 13.38
C ILE A 35 -1.35 -4.61 13.15
N ASP A 36 -2.22 -4.99 12.23
CA ASP A 36 -2.27 -6.33 11.67
C ASP A 36 -1.93 -6.33 10.17
N ARG A 37 -1.55 -7.49 9.64
CA ARG A 37 -1.30 -7.67 8.20
C ARG A 37 -2.59 -7.88 7.41
N GLY A 38 -3.63 -7.14 7.78
CA GLY A 38 -4.90 -7.05 7.07
C GLY A 38 -4.81 -6.08 5.90
N LEU A 39 -5.80 -6.14 5.00
CA LEU A 39 -5.82 -5.30 3.79
C LEU A 39 -5.88 -3.80 4.10
N ALA A 40 -6.53 -3.42 5.21
CA ALA A 40 -6.63 -2.02 5.65
C ALA A 40 -5.29 -1.32 5.90
N TYR A 41 -4.22 -2.10 6.06
CA TYR A 41 -2.86 -1.60 6.28
C TYR A 41 -1.94 -1.89 5.09
N LEU A 42 -2.46 -2.41 3.98
CA LEU A 42 -1.66 -2.82 2.83
C LEU A 42 -1.29 -1.61 1.95
N CYS A 43 -0.01 -1.53 1.56
CA CYS A 43 0.43 -0.65 0.48
C CYS A 43 0.24 -1.33 -0.87
N GLY A 44 -0.73 -0.84 -1.65
CA GLY A 44 -1.15 -1.42 -2.93
C GLY A 44 -2.43 -2.25 -2.81
N ASN A 45 -2.67 -3.12 -3.79
CA ASN A 45 -3.81 -4.02 -3.85
C ASN A 45 -3.41 -5.46 -3.54
N GLU A 46 -2.17 -5.86 -3.85
CA GLU A 46 -1.70 -7.23 -3.65
C GLU A 46 -0.66 -7.36 -2.51
N PRO A 47 -0.91 -8.25 -1.52
CA PRO A 47 0.06 -8.65 -0.53
C PRO A 47 1.32 -9.25 -1.18
N GLY A 48 2.48 -8.63 -0.93
CA GLY A 48 3.74 -9.00 -1.60
C GLY A 48 4.13 -8.06 -2.75
N GLY A 49 3.24 -7.17 -3.17
CA GLY A 49 3.53 -6.04 -4.04
C GLY A 49 2.97 -6.24 -5.44
N ASP A 50 2.60 -5.13 -6.06
CA ASP A 50 2.02 -5.06 -7.40
C ASP A 50 2.63 -3.88 -8.17
N GLU A 51 1.98 -3.45 -9.25
CA GLU A 51 2.43 -2.31 -10.07
C GLU A 51 2.30 -0.95 -9.36
N TYR A 52 1.48 -0.86 -8.29
CA TYR A 52 1.17 0.37 -7.57
C TYR A 52 1.94 0.47 -6.25
N GLY A 53 1.93 -0.60 -5.46
CA GLY A 53 2.41 -0.67 -4.09
C GLY A 53 3.47 -1.74 -3.86
N CYS A 54 4.23 -1.58 -2.78
CA CYS A 54 5.31 -2.51 -2.44
C CYS A 54 4.84 -3.79 -1.73
N GLY A 55 3.55 -3.91 -1.38
CA GLY A 55 3.03 -5.04 -0.62
C GLY A 55 3.47 -5.09 0.84
N GLY A 56 3.97 -3.96 1.35
CA GLY A 56 4.28 -3.75 2.75
C GLY A 56 3.04 -3.36 3.56
N TYR A 57 3.18 -3.40 4.90
CA TYR A 57 2.10 -3.05 5.83
C TYR A 57 2.42 -1.79 6.62
N TYR A 58 1.54 -0.80 6.56
CA TYR A 58 1.72 0.53 7.09
C TYR A 58 0.50 0.98 7.88
N CYS A 59 0.72 1.66 9.01
CA CYS A 59 -0.39 2.23 9.77
C CYS A 59 -1.08 3.35 8.97
N ALA A 60 -2.28 3.74 9.39
CA ALA A 60 -3.07 4.78 8.72
C ALA A 60 -2.36 6.13 8.59
N HIS A 61 -1.37 6.43 9.44
CA HIS A 61 -0.55 7.65 9.32
C HIS A 61 0.46 7.61 8.17
N HIS A 62 0.84 6.41 7.73
CA HIS A 62 1.82 6.19 6.67
C HIS A 62 1.19 5.65 5.38
N LEU A 63 -0.13 5.48 5.35
CA LEU A 63 -0.91 5.23 4.15
C LEU A 63 -1.53 6.53 3.64
N TYR A 64 -1.24 6.84 2.38
CA TYR A 64 -1.69 8.03 1.70
C TYR A 64 -2.84 7.65 0.77
N LEU A 65 -4.01 8.23 1.04
CA LEU A 65 -5.24 8.11 0.28
C LEU A 65 -5.41 9.41 -0.53
N GLY A 66 -4.82 9.51 -1.71
CA GLY A 66 -4.91 10.76 -2.48
C GLY A 66 -4.11 10.86 -3.78
N SER A 67 -3.18 9.93 -4.04
CA SER A 67 -2.31 9.95 -5.23
C SER A 67 -3.03 9.71 -6.56
N GLY A 68 -4.34 9.45 -6.57
CA GLY A 68 -5.07 9.06 -7.79
C GLY A 68 -4.67 7.69 -8.35
N ALA A 69 -3.89 6.92 -7.60
CA ALA A 69 -3.60 5.52 -7.92
C ALA A 69 -4.86 4.66 -7.74
N PRO A 70 -5.12 3.66 -8.61
CA PRO A 70 -6.26 2.76 -8.49
C PRO A 70 -6.00 1.69 -7.41
N VAL A 71 -5.82 2.13 -6.16
CA VAL A 71 -5.63 1.27 -4.98
C VAL A 71 -6.82 1.37 -4.03
N SER A 72 -7.15 0.27 -3.34
CA SER A 72 -8.31 0.23 -2.43
C SER A 72 -8.11 1.00 -1.12
N GLU A 73 -6.93 0.90 -0.50
CA GLU A 73 -6.69 1.45 0.85
C GLU A 73 -5.63 2.54 0.89
N GLY A 74 -4.66 2.54 -0.03
CA GLY A 74 -3.65 3.60 -0.14
C GLY A 74 -2.26 3.09 -0.48
N LEU A 75 -1.33 4.03 -0.55
CA LEU A 75 0.08 3.78 -0.81
C LEU A 75 0.94 4.29 0.33
N CYS A 76 2.08 3.65 0.58
CA CYS A 76 3.10 4.22 1.44
C CYS A 76 3.74 5.44 0.76
N LYS A 77 4.33 6.34 1.55
CA LYS A 77 4.97 7.59 1.06
C LYS A 77 5.85 7.41 -0.18
N ARG A 78 6.61 6.32 -0.24
CA ARG A 78 7.52 6.03 -1.36
C ARG A 78 6.78 5.65 -2.64
N CYS A 79 5.76 4.81 -2.53
CA CYS A 79 4.94 4.38 -3.65
C CYS A 79 4.02 5.50 -4.15
N ASP A 80 3.47 6.27 -3.22
CA ASP A 80 2.65 7.46 -3.47
C ASP A 80 3.43 8.48 -4.35
N LYS A 81 4.60 8.92 -3.89
CA LYS A 81 5.49 9.82 -4.64
C LYS A 81 5.89 9.26 -6.01
N ARG A 82 6.21 7.96 -6.06
CA ARG A 82 6.55 7.28 -7.32
C ARG A 82 5.39 7.31 -8.31
N TRP A 83 4.15 7.18 -7.83
CA TRP A 83 2.97 7.24 -8.67
C TRP A 83 2.71 8.65 -9.20
N GLU A 84 2.78 9.66 -8.33
CA GLU A 84 2.65 11.08 -8.68
C GLU A 84 3.64 11.48 -9.78
N GLU A 85 4.93 11.14 -9.61
CA GLU A 85 5.99 11.45 -10.59
C GLU A 85 5.73 10.80 -11.96
N GLN A 86 5.12 9.61 -11.99
CA GLN A 86 4.79 8.91 -13.23
C GLN A 86 3.52 9.44 -13.92
N HIS A 87 2.66 10.16 -13.21
CA HIS A 87 1.32 10.54 -13.68
C HIS A 87 1.04 12.05 -13.68
N GLN A 88 2.05 12.88 -13.39
CA GLN A 88 1.97 14.34 -13.36
C GLN A 88 1.52 14.98 -14.70
N GLU A 89 1.59 14.27 -15.83
CA GLU A 89 1.22 14.81 -17.16
C GLU A 89 -0.28 14.68 -17.51
N ARG A 90 -1.11 14.02 -16.69
CA ARG A 90 -2.49 13.65 -17.08
C ARG A 90 -3.60 14.53 -16.47
N GLU A 91 -3.31 15.32 -15.45
CA GLU A 91 -4.29 16.23 -14.84
C GLU A 91 -4.44 17.54 -15.62
N GLU A 92 -3.38 18.04 -16.28
CA GLU A 92 -3.46 19.20 -17.17
C GLU A 92 -4.39 18.91 -18.38
N LEU A 93 -4.34 17.69 -18.92
CA LEU A 93 -5.14 17.28 -20.08
C LEU A 93 -6.67 17.23 -19.83
N TYR A 94 -7.11 17.00 -18.58
CA TYR A 94 -8.53 16.98 -18.21
C TYR A 94 -9.10 18.38 -17.92
N ALA A 95 -8.26 19.32 -17.49
CA ALA A 95 -8.65 20.72 -17.33
C ALA A 95 -8.82 21.42 -18.70
N GLU A 96 -8.00 21.06 -19.70
CA GLU A 96 -8.02 21.69 -21.04
C GLU A 96 -9.12 21.15 -21.97
N THR A 97 -9.62 19.93 -21.77
CA THR A 97 -10.66 19.31 -22.62
C THR A 97 -12.09 19.56 -22.15
N SER A 98 -12.24 20.26 -21.02
CA SER A 98 -13.54 20.63 -20.42
C SER A 98 -13.91 22.11 -20.65
N GLY A 99 -13.18 22.81 -21.52
CA GLY A 99 -13.39 24.23 -21.89
C GLY A 99 -14.16 24.42 -23.19
#